data_AF-D7WDK4-F1
#
_entry.id   AF-D7WDK4-F1
#
_cell.length_a   1.000
_cell.length_b   1.000
_cell.length_c   1.000
_cell.angle_alpha   90.00
_cell.angle_beta   90.00
_cell.angle_gamma   90.00
#
_symmetry.space_group_name_H-M   'P 1'
#
loop_
_entity.id
_entity.type
_entity.pdbx_description
1 polymer ?
#
loop_
_entity_poly.entity_id
_entity_poly.type
_entity_poly.pdbx_seq_one_letter_code
_entity_poly.pdbx_strand_id
1 'polypeptide(L)'
;MTAAPHSIDPTTYLDDLLAQASPDLMRQMLQGFINQILSAQADTVCGADYGVASEQCVNHRNGYRHRDLDTRVGTIDVAVPKLRHARVLPRLAA
;
A
#
# COMPACT_ATOMS: atom_id res chain seq x y z
N MET A 1 -17.09 41.35 -2.55
CA MET A 1 -17.51 39.94 -2.65
C MET A 1 -16.25 39.11 -2.59
N THR A 2 -15.98 38.45 -1.46
CA THR A 2 -14.74 37.70 -1.22
C THR A 2 -14.95 36.27 -1.73
N ALA A 3 -14.20 35.87 -2.76
CA ALA A 3 -14.28 34.52 -3.31
C ALA A 3 -13.85 33.49 -2.24
N ALA A 4 -14.68 32.48 -2.00
CA ALA A 4 -14.34 31.37 -1.12
C ALA A 4 -13.13 30.59 -1.67
N PRO A 5 -12.21 30.11 -0.82
CA PRO A 5 -10.98 29.47 -1.26
C PRO A 5 -11.29 28.08 -1.82
N HIS A 6 -10.95 27.89 -3.09
CA HIS A 6 -10.58 26.66 -3.79
C HIS A 6 -11.08 25.34 -3.15
N SER A 7 -12.38 25.06 -3.27
CA SER A 7 -12.89 23.70 -3.11
C SER A 7 -12.51 22.91 -4.37
N ILE A 8 -11.36 22.27 -4.37
CA ILE A 8 -10.98 21.35 -5.45
C ILE A 8 -11.99 20.20 -5.41
N ASP A 9 -12.74 20.02 -6.49
CA ASP A 9 -13.60 18.85 -6.65
C ASP A 9 -12.72 17.60 -6.84
N PRO A 10 -12.69 16.67 -5.88
CA PRO A 10 -11.76 15.55 -5.91
C PRO A 10 -12.00 14.62 -7.10
N THR A 11 -13.23 14.50 -7.59
CA THR A 11 -13.55 13.68 -8.77
C THR A 11 -12.96 14.26 -10.05
N THR A 12 -13.19 15.56 -10.31
CA THR A 12 -12.61 16.23 -11.49
C THR A 12 -11.07 16.24 -11.43
N TYR A 13 -10.50 16.42 -10.23
CA TYR A 13 -9.05 16.37 -10.03
C TYR A 13 -8.45 14.99 -10.29
N LEU A 14 -9.12 13.92 -9.85
CA LEU A 14 -8.72 12.54 -10.16
C LEU A 14 -8.85 12.24 -11.65
N ASP A 15 -9.95 12.65 -12.28
CA ASP A 15 -10.15 12.46 -13.71
C ASP A 15 -9.09 13.16 -14.54
N ASP A 16 -8.70 14.39 -14.19
CA ASP A 16 -7.60 15.10 -14.84
C ASP A 16 -6.26 14.39 -14.62
N LEU A 17 -5.95 13.96 -13.39
CA LEU A 17 -4.71 13.23 -13.10
C LEU A 17 -4.62 11.88 -13.83
N LEU A 18 -5.76 11.19 -13.99
CA LEU A 18 -5.89 9.94 -14.74
C LEU A 18 -5.80 10.20 -16.25
N ALA A 19 -6.45 11.25 -16.75
CA ALA A 19 -6.42 11.66 -18.16
C ALA A 19 -5.04 12.15 -18.60
N GLN A 20 -4.30 12.81 -17.71
CA GLN A 20 -2.89 13.16 -17.91
C GLN A 20 -1.93 11.99 -17.68
N ALA A 21 -2.43 10.79 -17.32
CA ALA A 21 -1.62 9.61 -17.00
C ALA A 21 -0.39 9.97 -16.17
N SER A 22 -0.59 10.82 -15.15
CA SER A 22 0.54 11.38 -14.41
C SER A 22 1.36 10.23 -13.83
N PRO A 23 2.66 10.10 -14.18
CA PRO A 23 3.48 8.99 -13.71
C PRO A 23 3.49 8.87 -12.18
N ASP A 24 3.32 10.00 -11.48
CA ASP A 24 3.29 10.06 -10.03
C ASP A 24 2.01 9.48 -9.41
N LEU A 25 0.82 9.70 -10.02
CA LEU A 25 -0.41 9.06 -9.55
C LEU A 25 -0.31 7.54 -9.73
N MET A 26 0.14 7.08 -10.90
CA MET A 26 0.31 5.64 -11.15
C MET A 26 1.30 5.02 -10.17
N ARG A 27 2.40 5.72 -9.88
CA ARG A 27 3.39 5.30 -8.88
C ARG A 27 2.79 5.17 -7.49
N GLN A 28 2.02 6.16 -7.03
CA GLN A 28 1.37 6.15 -5.73
C GLN A 28 0.32 5.05 -5.62
N MET A 29 -0.52 4.87 -6.65
CA MET A 29 -1.53 3.81 -6.68
C MET A 29 -0.87 2.42 -6.64
N LEU A 30 0.17 2.20 -7.47
CA LEU A 30 0.88 0.93 -7.50
C LEU A 30 1.56 0.63 -6.16
N GLN A 31 2.21 1.62 -5.55
CA GLN A 31 2.80 1.50 -4.22
C GLN A 31 1.74 1.12 -3.17
N GLY A 32 0.57 1.79 -3.20
CA GLY A 32 -0.55 1.48 -2.31
C GLY A 32 -1.04 0.05 -2.47
N PHE A 33 -1.29 -0.39 -3.71
CA PHE A 33 -1.76 -1.75 -4.00
C PHE A 33 -0.74 -2.81 -3.56
N ILE A 34 0.54 -2.63 -3.85
CA ILE A 34 1.57 -3.60 -3.44
C ILE A 34 1.64 -3.67 -1.91
N ASN A 35 1.65 -2.54 -1.21
CA ASN A 35 1.69 -2.53 0.25
C ASN A 35 0.43 -3.18 0.87
N GLN A 36 -0.74 -3.02 0.24
CA GLN A 36 -1.97 -3.71 0.65
C GLN A 36 -1.87 -5.23 0.45
N ILE A 37 -1.37 -5.69 -0.71
CA ILE A 37 -1.18 -7.12 -0.98
C ILE A 37 -0.22 -7.74 0.05
N LEU A 38 0.91 -7.07 0.34
CA LEU A 38 1.86 -7.55 1.33
C LEU A 38 1.25 -7.58 2.74
N SER A 39 0.41 -6.59 3.06
CA SER A 39 -0.36 -6.60 4.29
C SER A 39 -1.31 -7.79 4.31
N ALA A 40 -2.16 -8.01 3.32
CA ALA A 40 -3.08 -9.15 3.31
C ALA A 40 -2.36 -10.51 3.40
N GLN A 41 -1.22 -10.66 2.73
CA GLN A 41 -0.38 -11.86 2.84
C GLN A 41 0.10 -12.09 4.28
N ALA A 42 0.52 -11.02 4.97
CA ALA A 42 0.93 -11.14 6.35
C ALA A 42 -0.26 -11.40 7.31
N ASP A 43 -1.49 -10.98 6.97
CA ASP A 43 -2.69 -11.26 7.79
C ASP A 43 -3.03 -12.75 7.69
N THR A 44 -2.91 -13.30 6.49
CA THR A 44 -3.03 -14.73 6.22
C THR A 44 -2.01 -15.54 7.04
N VAL A 45 -0.76 -15.07 7.15
CA VAL A 45 0.28 -15.73 7.95
C VAL A 45 0.03 -15.58 9.46
N CYS A 46 -0.49 -14.43 9.90
CA CYS A 46 -0.84 -14.23 11.30
C CYS A 46 -2.10 -15.01 11.71
N GLY A 47 -2.97 -15.37 10.76
CA GLY A 47 -4.30 -15.94 11.05
C GLY A 47 -5.29 -14.91 11.58
N ALA A 48 -4.99 -13.62 11.41
CA ALA A 48 -5.78 -12.50 11.91
C ALA A 48 -5.43 -11.23 11.15
N ASP A 49 -6.42 -10.34 11.04
CA ASP A 49 -6.23 -9.00 10.50
C ASP A 49 -5.36 -8.14 11.42
N TYR A 50 -4.71 -7.14 10.83
CA TYR A 50 -3.81 -6.26 11.55
C TYR A 50 -4.50 -5.51 12.70
N GLY A 51 -3.96 -5.67 13.91
CA GLY A 51 -4.48 -5.02 15.12
C GLY A 51 -5.77 -5.63 15.68
N VAL A 52 -6.26 -6.72 15.08
CA VAL A 52 -7.46 -7.43 15.54
C VAL A 52 -7.05 -8.56 16.48
N ALA A 53 -7.67 -8.60 17.66
CA ALA A 53 -7.52 -9.72 18.58
C ALA A 53 -8.30 -10.92 18.03
N SER A 54 -7.63 -12.04 17.84
CA SER A 54 -8.21 -13.30 17.36
C SER A 54 -7.56 -14.47 18.08
N GLU A 55 -8.35 -15.49 18.41
CA GLU A 55 -7.86 -16.74 19.00
C GLU A 55 -7.01 -17.55 18.02
N GLN A 56 -7.14 -17.28 16.71
CA GLN A 56 -6.36 -17.90 15.65
C GLN A 56 -5.03 -17.19 15.38
N CYS A 57 -4.75 -16.09 16.11
CA CYS A 57 -3.55 -15.29 15.91
C CYS A 57 -2.30 -16.06 16.40
N VAL A 58 -1.52 -16.58 15.46
CA VAL A 58 -0.31 -17.39 15.73
C VAL A 58 0.99 -16.57 15.63
N ASN A 59 0.91 -15.33 15.16
CA ASN A 59 2.06 -14.46 14.94
C ASN A 59 1.65 -12.99 15.01
N HIS A 60 2.64 -12.11 15.20
CA HIS A 60 2.40 -10.67 15.25
C HIS A 60 3.34 -9.91 14.32
N ARG A 61 2.81 -8.84 13.73
CA ARG A 61 3.61 -7.86 12.99
C ARG A 61 4.42 -7.00 13.95
N ASN A 62 5.67 -6.75 13.59
CA ASN A 62 6.60 -5.91 14.36
C ASN A 62 7.23 -4.83 13.45
N GLY A 63 6.37 -4.02 12.85
CA GLY A 63 6.74 -2.95 11.91
C GLY A 63 7.10 -3.43 10.50
N TYR A 64 7.75 -2.56 9.73
CA TYR A 64 8.03 -2.76 8.31
C TYR A 64 9.51 -2.65 7.97
N ARG A 65 9.94 -3.28 6.88
CA ARG A 65 11.22 -3.03 6.19
C ARG A 65 10.91 -2.35 4.87
N HIS A 66 11.37 -1.11 4.73
CA HIS A 66 11.31 -0.38 3.48
C HIS A 66 12.32 -0.96 2.49
N ARG A 67 11.87 -1.14 1.26
CA ARG A 67 12.68 -1.61 0.14
C ARG A 67 12.23 -0.91 -1.12
N ASP A 68 13.21 -0.39 -1.84
CA ASP A 68 12.99 0.14 -3.18
C ASP A 68 12.66 -1.01 -4.13
N LEU A 69 11.60 -0.84 -4.91
CA LEU A 69 11.20 -1.75 -5.98
C LEU A 69 11.13 -0.96 -7.29
N ASP A 70 11.97 -1.33 -8.24
CA ASP A 70 11.98 -0.72 -9.56
C ASP A 70 10.83 -1.28 -10.41
N THR A 71 9.98 -0.38 -10.89
CA THR A 71 8.83 -0.71 -11.76
C THR A 71 8.86 0.12 -13.03
N ARG A 72 7.97 -0.17 -13.98
CA ARG A 72 7.84 0.60 -15.23
C ARG A 72 7.38 2.05 -15.00
N VAL A 73 6.71 2.32 -13.89
CA VAL A 73 6.32 3.68 -13.47
C VAL A 73 7.37 4.33 -12.55
N GLY A 74 8.53 3.67 -12.42
CA GLY A 74 9.71 4.04 -11.64
C GLY A 74 9.82 3.34 -10.29
N THR A 75 10.78 3.75 -9.49
CA THR A 75 11.07 3.17 -8.16
C THR A 75 10.00 3.53 -7.13
N ILE A 76 9.44 2.54 -6.46
CA ILE A 76 8.46 2.71 -5.38
C ILE A 76 9.02 2.18 -4.06
N ASP A 77 8.59 2.79 -2.96
CA ASP A 77 8.92 2.32 -1.62
C ASP A 77 7.91 1.27 -1.15
N VAL A 78 8.41 0.04 -0.98
CA VAL A 78 7.60 -1.10 -0.55
C VAL A 78 7.83 -1.39 0.92
N ALA A 79 6.75 -1.35 1.69
CA ALA A 79 6.75 -1.61 3.13
C ALA A 79 6.53 -3.10 3.41
N VAL A 80 7.62 -3.89 3.46
CA VAL A 80 7.54 -5.33 3.71
C VAL A 80 7.29 -5.62 5.20
N PRO A 81 6.19 -6.30 5.59
CA PRO A 81 5.90 -6.60 6.98
C PRO A 81 6.96 -7.47 7.66
N LYS A 82 7.34 -7.12 8.89
CA LYS A 82 8.18 -7.95 9.76
C LYS A 82 7.29 -8.81 10.66
N LEU A 83 7.50 -10.12 10.68
CA LEU A 83 6.82 -11.03 11.60
C LEU A 83 7.78 -11.53 12.69
N ARG A 84 7.26 -11.83 13.88
CA ARG A 84 8.08 -12.33 15.01
C ARG A 84 8.55 -13.77 14.79
N HIS A 85 7.67 -14.62 14.27
CA HIS A 85 7.93 -16.05 14.07
C HIS A 85 7.71 -16.47 12.61
N ALA A 86 8.33 -15.77 11.65
CA ALA A 86 8.46 -16.15 10.23
C ALA A 86 9.12 -15.01 9.43
N ARG A 87 9.61 -15.30 8.23
CA ARG A 87 9.91 -14.28 7.23
C ARG A 87 8.83 -14.30 6.15
N VAL A 88 8.14 -13.18 5.94
CA VAL A 88 7.25 -13.03 4.77
C VAL A 88 8.15 -12.90 3.55
N LEU A 89 8.08 -13.88 2.65
CA LEU A 89 8.60 -13.75 1.30
C LEU A 89 7.46 -13.26 0.42
N PRO A 90 7.54 -12.05 -0.15
CA PRO A 90 6.47 -11.53 -0.99
C PRO A 90 6.30 -12.43 -2.22
N ARG A 91 5.11 -13.01 -2.38
CA ARG A 91 4.74 -13.71 -3.62
C ARG A 91 3.92 -12.77 -4.46
N LEU A 92 4.58 -12.07 -5.39
CA LEU A 92 3.89 -11.41 -6.50
C LEU A 92 3.59 -12.52 -7.51
N ALA A 93 2.32 -12.71 -7.87
CA ALA A 93 1.95 -13.68 -8.90
C ALA A 93 2.72 -13.33 -10.19
N ALA A 94 3.36 -14.35 -10.78
CA ALA A 94 4.06 -14.24 -12.06
C ALA A 94 3.08 -14.12 -13.22
#